data_AF-K0I469-F1
#
_entry.id   AF-K0I469-F1
#
_cell.length_a   1.000
_cell.length_b   1.000
_cell.length_c   1.000
_cell.angle_alpha   90.00
_cell.angle_beta   90.00
_cell.angle_gamma   90.00
#
_symmetry.space_group_name_H-M   'P 1'
#
loop_
_entity.id
_entity.type
_entity.pdbx_description
1 polymer ?
#
loop_
_entity_poly.entity_id
_entity_poly.type
_entity_poly.pdbx_seq_one_letter_code
_entity_poly.pdbx_strand_id
1 'polypeptide(L)'
;MPLDFLTLMTVMAANLFIISAAFKLARGMLGAFTDQDPSFHAPHPVNLAAAVATNVSLVLGTVSLLVAWRTEAEHKLRTLAMTDDLTSVLNRHGFTAQGAACEHTRHNTSCP
;
A
#
# COMPACT_ATOMS: atom_id res chain seq x y z
N MET A 1 -13.24 7.00 -12.81
CA MET A 1 -11.99 6.55 -12.15
C MET A 1 -12.15 5.87 -10.76
N PRO A 2 -13.34 5.54 -10.21
CA PRO A 2 -13.39 4.87 -8.89
C PRO A 2 -13.06 3.38 -8.94
N LEU A 3 -13.09 2.76 -10.13
CA LEU A 3 -12.75 1.34 -10.29
C LEU A 3 -11.26 1.09 -10.02
N ASP A 4 -10.33 1.97 -10.40
CA ASP A 4 -8.89 1.72 -10.16
C ASP A 4 -8.53 1.77 -8.67
N PHE A 5 -9.08 2.73 -7.91
CA PHE A 5 -8.79 2.87 -6.48
C PHE A 5 -9.35 1.70 -5.65
N LEU A 6 -10.60 1.30 -5.91
CA LEU A 6 -11.22 0.17 -5.24
C LEU A 6 -10.50 -1.14 -5.59
N THR A 7 -10.07 -1.30 -6.84
CA THR A 7 -9.33 -2.49 -7.29
C THR A 7 -7.91 -2.51 -6.71
N LEU A 8 -7.21 -1.38 -6.67
CA LEU A 8 -5.89 -1.24 -6.01
C LEU A 8 -5.98 -1.53 -4.51
N MET A 9 -6.99 -0.98 -3.84
CA MET A 9 -7.23 -1.24 -2.43
C MET A 9 -7.55 -2.73 -2.19
N THR A 10 -8.35 -3.34 -3.06
CA THR A 10 -8.69 -4.77 -2.96
C THR A 10 -7.48 -5.66 -3.20
N VAL A 11 -6.62 -5.34 -4.18
CA VAL A 11 -5.39 -6.09 -4.47
C VAL A 11 -4.35 -5.92 -3.34
N MET A 12 -4.17 -4.69 -2.82
CA MET A 12 -3.29 -4.44 -1.67
C MET A 12 -3.81 -5.10 -0.40
N ALA A 13 -5.10 -4.98 -0.11
CA ALA A 13 -5.72 -5.62 1.04
C ALA A 13 -5.65 -7.14 0.92
N ALA A 14 -5.97 -7.72 -0.24
CA ALA A 14 -5.87 -9.15 -0.48
C ALA A 14 -4.43 -9.66 -0.32
N ASN A 15 -3.44 -8.97 -0.89
CA ASN A 15 -2.04 -9.34 -0.75
C ASN A 15 -1.59 -9.27 0.72
N LEU A 16 -1.91 -8.18 1.41
CA LEU A 16 -1.61 -8.03 2.84
C LEU A 16 -2.30 -9.10 3.69
N PHE A 17 -3.57 -9.40 3.42
CA PHE A 17 -4.31 -10.44 4.13
C PHE A 17 -3.75 -11.82 3.86
N ILE A 18 -3.39 -12.13 2.61
CA ILE A 18 -2.78 -13.41 2.21
C ILE A 18 -1.44 -13.59 2.92
N ILE A 19 -0.56 -12.58 2.92
CA ILE A 19 0.73 -12.65 3.61
C ILE A 19 0.53 -12.84 5.12
N SER A 20 -0.38 -12.08 5.73
CA SER A 20 -0.68 -12.16 7.16
C SER A 20 -1.31 -13.51 7.55
N ALA A 21 -2.21 -14.02 6.73
CA ALA A 21 -2.87 -15.30 6.93
C ALA A 21 -1.91 -16.48 6.73
N ALA A 22 -1.07 -16.45 5.70
CA ALA A 22 -0.03 -17.44 5.46
C ALA A 22 0.93 -17.51 6.65
N PHE A 23 1.31 -16.37 7.21
CA PHE A 23 2.22 -16.32 8.35
C PHE A 23 1.58 -16.83 9.66
N LYS A 24 0.29 -16.51 9.89
CA LYS A 24 -0.50 -17.08 11.01
C LYS A 24 -0.73 -18.57 10.85
N LEU A 25 -1.00 -19.05 9.64
CA LEU A 25 -1.17 -20.48 9.33
C LEU A 25 0.13 -21.26 9.49
N ALA A 26 1.26 -20.72 9.02
CA ALA A 26 2.57 -21.32 9.24
C ALA A 26 2.87 -21.42 10.74
N ARG A 27 2.52 -20.41 11.53
CA ARG A 27 2.62 -20.44 12.99
C ARG A 27 1.68 -21.46 13.63
N GLY A 28 0.45 -21.59 13.13
CA GLY A 28 -0.51 -22.61 13.57
C GLY A 28 -0.04 -24.03 13.24
N MET A 29 0.50 -24.26 12.05
CA MET A 29 1.10 -25.54 11.66
C MET A 29 2.31 -25.88 12.52
N LEU A 30 3.24 -24.93 12.72
CA LEU A 30 4.42 -25.16 13.58
C LEU A 30 4.04 -25.48 15.04
N GLY A 31 2.94 -24.89 15.55
CA GLY A 31 2.39 -25.23 16.85
C GLY A 31 1.61 -26.55 16.90
N ALA A 32 1.03 -26.98 15.78
CA ALA A 32 0.25 -28.22 15.67
C ALA A 32 1.10 -29.48 15.42
N PHE A 33 2.29 -29.34 14.82
CA PHE A 33 3.20 -30.44 14.50
C PHE A 33 4.38 -30.60 15.48
N THR A 34 4.33 -29.94 16.64
CA THR A 34 5.24 -30.19 17.77
C THR A 34 4.50 -30.98 18.84
N ASP A 35 4.82 -32.27 18.96
CA ASP A 35 4.20 -33.25 19.89
C ASP A 35 4.84 -33.23 21.30
N GLN A 36 5.67 -32.26 21.63
CA GLN A 36 6.27 -32.11 22.97
C GLN A 36 5.67 -30.91 23.72
N ASP A 37 4.61 -31.25 24.46
CA ASP A 37 4.21 -30.73 25.78
C ASP A 37 2.94 -29.86 25.92
N PRO A 38 2.06 -30.19 26.91
CA PRO A 38 0.71 -29.65 27.06
C PRO A 38 0.68 -28.38 27.93
N SER A 39 1.47 -27.34 27.62
CA SER A 39 1.26 -26.02 28.25
C SER A 39 1.75 -24.83 27.42
N PHE A 40 0.85 -23.87 27.18
CA PHE A 40 1.11 -22.62 26.42
C PHE A 40 1.98 -21.59 27.18
N HIS A 41 2.30 -21.84 28.45
CA HIS A 41 2.94 -20.88 29.38
C HIS A 41 4.42 -21.13 29.65
N ALA A 42 5.00 -22.25 29.19
CA ALA A 42 6.43 -22.49 29.33
C ALA A 42 7.24 -21.55 28.40
N PRO A 43 8.36 -20.95 28.86
CA PRO A 43 9.23 -20.10 28.05
C PRO A 43 10.02 -20.96 27.06
N HIS A 44 9.33 -21.50 26.07
CA HIS A 44 9.92 -22.27 24.99
C HIS A 44 10.29 -21.33 23.84
N PRO A 45 11.47 -21.51 23.21
CA PRO A 45 11.96 -20.63 22.14
C PRO A 45 10.98 -20.57 20.95
N VAL A 46 10.17 -21.61 20.76
CA VAL A 46 9.16 -21.65 19.71
C VAL A 46 7.97 -20.74 20.00
N ASN A 47 7.61 -20.35 21.24
CA ASN A 47 6.61 -19.28 21.47
C ASN A 47 7.20 -17.88 21.35
N LEU A 48 8.49 -17.73 21.63
CA LEU A 48 9.17 -16.45 21.50
C LEU A 48 9.34 -16.08 20.02
N ALA A 49 9.80 -17.03 19.20
CA ALA A 49 10.02 -16.85 17.76
C ALA A 49 8.76 -16.32 17.05
N ALA A 50 7.79 -17.18 16.86
CA ALA A 50 6.37 -16.94 17.11
C ALA A 50 5.83 -15.54 17.54
N ALA A 51 6.05 -15.12 18.78
CA ALA A 51 5.54 -13.86 19.31
C ALA A 51 6.23 -12.67 18.62
N VAL A 52 7.55 -12.76 18.41
CA VAL A 52 8.31 -11.79 17.61
C VAL A 52 7.75 -11.74 16.19
N ALA A 53 7.51 -12.91 15.61
CA ALA A 53 6.98 -13.07 14.27
C ALA A 53 5.63 -12.34 14.13
N THR A 54 4.70 -12.51 15.07
CA THR A 54 3.41 -11.80 15.05
C THR A 54 3.54 -10.29 15.20
N ASN A 55 4.49 -9.79 16.01
CA ASN A 55 4.73 -8.36 16.15
C ASN A 55 5.35 -7.76 14.88
N VAL A 56 6.29 -8.47 14.25
CA VAL A 56 6.89 -8.06 12.97
C VAL A 56 5.83 -8.03 11.87
N SER A 57 4.95 -9.04 11.79
CA SER A 57 3.83 -9.03 10.82
C SER A 57 2.89 -7.85 11.04
N LEU A 58 2.62 -7.48 12.30
CA LEU A 58 1.79 -6.31 12.60
C LEU A 58 2.42 -5.02 12.07
N VAL A 59 3.71 -4.79 12.36
CA VAL A 59 4.44 -3.61 11.89
C VAL A 59 4.49 -3.55 10.36
N LEU A 60 4.86 -4.67 9.71
CA LEU A 60 4.89 -4.74 8.24
C LEU A 60 3.51 -4.53 7.63
N GLY A 61 2.45 -4.99 8.28
CA GLY A 61 1.08 -4.78 7.84
C GLY A 61 0.65 -3.32 7.90
N THR A 62 0.99 -2.61 8.99
CA THR A 62 0.73 -1.17 9.11
C THR A 62 1.52 -0.37 8.07
N VAL A 63 2.80 -0.68 7.86
CA VAL A 63 3.63 -0.02 6.83
C VAL A 63 3.05 -0.25 5.45
N SER A 64 2.64 -1.47 5.12
CA SER A 64 2.04 -1.79 3.82
C SER A 64 0.77 -0.97 3.57
N LEU A 65 -0.09 -0.81 4.58
CA LEU A 65 -1.28 0.02 4.50
C LEU A 65 -0.93 1.51 4.25
N LEU A 66 0.06 2.04 4.96
CA LEU A 66 0.54 3.41 4.79
C LEU A 66 1.09 3.65 3.38
N VAL A 67 1.88 2.71 2.84
CA VAL A 67 2.41 2.80 1.47
C VAL A 67 1.29 2.77 0.43
N ALA A 68 0.26 1.95 0.63
CA ALA A 68 -0.89 1.92 -0.27
C ALA A 68 -1.64 3.27 -0.29
N TRP A 69 -1.82 3.90 0.88
CA TRP A 69 -2.47 5.21 0.99
C TRP A 69 -1.59 6.37 0.53
N ARG A 70 -0.26 6.24 0.63
CA ARG A 70 0.71 7.27 0.20
C ARG A 70 0.50 7.67 -1.25
N THR A 71 0.37 6.69 -2.14
CA THR A 71 0.22 6.93 -3.58
C THR A 71 -1.04 7.72 -3.89
N GLU A 72 -2.13 7.46 -3.16
CA GLU A 72 -3.38 8.19 -3.31
C GLU A 72 -3.27 9.63 -2.78
N ALA A 73 -2.60 9.82 -1.64
CA ALA A 73 -2.35 11.15 -1.09
C ALA A 73 -1.50 11.99 -2.06
N GLU A 74 -0.43 11.41 -2.62
CA GLU A 74 0.40 12.07 -3.64
C GLU A 74 -0.41 12.45 -4.88
N HIS A 75 -1.33 11.58 -5.32
CA HIS A 75 -2.18 11.86 -6.47
C HIS A 75 -3.13 13.04 -6.22
N LYS A 76 -3.82 13.04 -5.07
CA LYS A 76 -4.72 14.15 -4.68
C LYS A 76 -3.97 15.46 -4.51
N LEU A 77 -2.79 15.41 -3.88
CA LEU A 77 -1.92 16.59 -3.76
C LEU A 77 -1.49 17.12 -5.13
N ARG A 78 -1.17 16.23 -6.08
CA ARG A 78 -0.79 16.63 -7.43
C ARG A 78 -1.94 17.33 -8.16
N THR A 79 -3.17 16.83 -8.00
CA THR A 79 -4.36 17.48 -8.56
C THR A 79 -4.53 18.87 -7.97
N LEU A 80 -4.56 18.99 -6.64
CA LEU A 80 -4.67 20.29 -5.94
C LEU A 80 -3.51 21.25 -6.27
N ALA A 81 -2.31 20.73 -6.52
CA ALA A 81 -1.15 21.53 -6.91
C ALA A 81 -1.19 22.02 -8.36
N MET A 82 -2.03 21.42 -9.22
CA MET A 82 -2.14 21.77 -10.64
C MET A 82 -3.47 22.48 -10.98
N THR A 83 -4.51 22.32 -10.17
CA THR A 83 -5.82 22.95 -10.34
C THR A 83 -6.11 23.93 -9.21
N ASP A 84 -6.60 25.11 -9.55
CA ASP A 84 -7.10 26.08 -8.59
C ASP A 84 -8.45 25.63 -8.01
N ASP A 85 -8.61 25.66 -6.69
CA ASP A 85 -9.78 25.10 -5.99
C ASP A 85 -11.03 25.99 -6.13
N LEU A 86 -10.87 27.31 -6.30
CA LEU A 86 -12.01 28.22 -6.48
C LEU A 86 -12.65 28.10 -7.86
N THR A 87 -11.85 27.84 -8.89
CA THR A 87 -12.32 27.84 -10.29
C THR A 87 -12.37 26.45 -10.90
N SER A 88 -11.75 25.44 -10.28
CA SER A 88 -11.55 24.10 -10.85
C SER A 88 -10.78 24.13 -12.20
N VAL A 89 -10.15 25.25 -12.54
CA VAL A 89 -9.32 25.43 -13.74
C VAL A 89 -7.85 25.16 -13.40
N LEU A 90 -7.03 24.84 -14.39
CA LEU A 90 -5.58 24.73 -14.22
C LEU A 90 -5.01 26.03 -13.62
N ASN A 91 -4.13 25.89 -12.63
CA ASN A 91 -3.38 27.03 -12.11
C ASN A 91 -2.21 27.37 -13.05
N ARG A 92 -1.49 28.45 -12.73
CA ARG A 92 -0.31 28.87 -13.52
C ARG A 92 0.72 27.74 -13.68
N HIS A 93 1.00 26.98 -12.62
CA HIS A 93 1.93 25.86 -12.69
C HIS A 93 1.44 24.76 -13.63
N GLY A 94 0.14 24.42 -13.57
CA GLY A 94 -0.52 23.50 -14.48
C GLY A 94 -0.39 23.93 -15.94
N PHE A 95 -0.69 25.20 -16.25
CA PHE A 95 -0.55 25.73 -17.62
C PHE A 95 0.89 25.69 -18.12
N THR A 96 1.86 26.04 -17.27
CA THR A 96 3.29 25.97 -17.66
C THR A 96 3.75 24.53 -17.90
N ALA A 97 3.28 23.57 -17.10
CA ALA A 97 3.60 22.16 -17.27
C ALA A 97 2.97 21.58 -18.55
N GLN A 98 1.73 21.96 -18.86
CA GLN A 98 1.05 21.54 -20.09
C GLN A 98 1.70 22.14 -21.34
N GLY A 99 2.10 23.43 -21.31
CA GLY A 99 2.83 24.06 -22.40
C GLY A 99 4.16 23.39 -22.70
N ALA A 100 4.94 23.05 -21.67
CA ALA A 100 6.19 22.31 -21.81
C ALA A 100 5.97 20.89 -22.37
N ALA A 101 4.90 20.21 -21.95
CA ALA A 101 4.53 18.91 -22.49
C ALA A 101 4.16 18.99 -23.98
N CYS A 102 3.36 19.99 -24.38
CA CYS A 102 3.01 20.24 -25.78
C CYS A 102 4.22 20.62 -26.64
N GLU A 103 5.17 21.37 -26.10
CA GLU A 103 6.39 21.71 -26.82
C GLU A 103 7.28 20.47 -27.04
N HIS A 104 7.34 19.57 -26.06
CA HIS A 104 8.05 18.30 -26.21
C HIS A 104 7.38 17.36 -27.24
N THR A 105 6.04 17.32 -27.31
CA THR A 105 5.29 16.53 -28.30
C THR A 105 5.15 17.20 -29.67
N ARG A 106 5.47 18.50 -29.82
CA ARG A 106 5.38 19.26 -31.08
C ARG A 106 6.14 18.64 -32.25
N HIS A 107 7.15 17.82 -31.98
CA HIS A 107 7.89 17.08 -33.01
C HIS A 107 7.14 15.88 -33.61
N ASN A 108 5.98 15.45 -33.07
CA ASN A 108 5.29 14.22 -33.49
C ASN A 108 3.75 14.32 -33.52
N THR A 109 3.20 15.39 -34.12
CA THR A 109 1.75 15.66 -34.34
C THR A 109 0.96 16.29 -33.17
N SER A 110 -0.04 17.07 -33.56
CA SER A 110 -0.62 18.25 -32.90
C SER A 110 -1.22 18.07 -31.50
N CYS A 111 -1.03 19.07 -30.64
CA CYS A 111 -1.73 19.20 -29.35
C CYS A 111 -3.19 19.62 -29.53
N PRO A 112 -4.15 19.02 -28.79
CA PRO A 112 -5.53 19.50 -28.68
C PRO A 112 -5.66 20.73 -27.75
#